data_AF-A0A4R4RAQ7-F1
#
_entry.id   AF-A0A4R4RAQ7-F1
#
_cell.length_a   1.000
_cell.length_b   1.000
_cell.length_c   1.000
_cell.angle_alpha   90.00
_cell.angle_beta   90.00
_cell.angle_gamma   90.00
#
_symmetry.space_group_name_H-M   'P 1'
#
loop_
_entity.id
_entity.type
_entity.pdbx_description
1 polymer ?
#
loop_
_entity_poly.entity_id
_entity_poly.type
_entity_poly.pdbx_seq_one_letter_code
_entity_poly.pdbx_strand_id
1 'polypeptide(L)'
;VLAREQGLQQVDHVLVSNATANHPAGHNVFVVQGDPANPAHLRAMMPTAVAAQTPVESRLHEGVDLRVDETLPWARTLDLHARVHLPKHLAQLRALRPQFHPHRG
;
A
#
# COMPACT_ATOMS: atom_id res chain seq x y z
N VAL A 1 10.60 9.78 -12.60
CA VAL A 1 12.01 9.46 -12.93
C VAL A 1 12.06 8.10 -13.62
N LEU A 2 11.77 6.97 -12.95
CA LEU A 2 11.75 5.63 -13.59
C LEU A 2 10.93 5.49 -14.89
N ALA A 3 9.65 5.89 -14.90
CA ALA A 3 8.79 5.71 -16.08
C ALA A 3 9.37 6.41 -17.32
N ARG A 4 9.83 7.65 -17.14
CA ARG A 4 10.44 8.48 -18.19
C ARG A 4 11.77 7.90 -18.66
N GLU A 5 12.61 7.43 -17.74
CA GLU A 5 13.89 6.78 -18.05
C GLU A 5 13.71 5.48 -18.82
N GLN A 6 12.58 4.79 -18.63
CA GLN A 6 12.22 3.56 -19.33
C GLN A 6 11.38 3.82 -20.59
N GLY A 7 11.34 5.07 -21.06
CA GLY A 7 10.73 5.44 -22.35
C GLY A 7 9.21 5.64 -22.32
N LEU A 8 8.56 5.60 -21.15
CA LEU A 8 7.14 5.91 -21.04
C LEU A 8 6.93 7.43 -21.12
N GLN A 9 5.96 7.82 -21.93
CA GLN A 9 5.53 9.21 -22.11
C GLN A 9 4.42 9.60 -21.12
N GLN A 10 3.75 8.63 -20.50
CA GLN A 10 2.77 8.84 -19.44
C GLN A 10 2.57 7.54 -18.65
N VAL A 11 1.81 7.63 -17.57
CA VAL A 11 1.40 6.46 -16.78
C VAL A 11 -0.12 6.44 -16.78
N ASP A 12 -0.69 5.45 -17.46
CA ASP A 12 -2.13 5.25 -17.54
C ASP A 12 -2.62 4.31 -16.43
N HIS A 13 -1.78 3.33 -16.04
CA HIS A 13 -2.09 2.38 -14.97
C HIS A 13 -0.90 2.09 -14.07
N VAL A 14 -1.18 1.79 -12.80
CA VAL A 14 -0.23 1.23 -11.83
C VAL A 14 -0.74 -0.14 -11.40
N LEU A 15 0.07 -1.18 -11.61
CA LEU A 15 -0.27 -2.56 -11.30
C LEU A 15 0.73 -3.16 -10.31
N VAL A 16 0.31 -4.21 -9.60
CA VAL A 16 1.16 -4.99 -8.69
C VAL A 16 1.39 -6.40 -9.26
N SER A 17 2.56 -6.97 -9.03
CA SER A 17 2.86 -8.33 -9.49
C SER A 17 1.97 -9.35 -8.81
N ASN A 18 1.53 -10.37 -9.56
CA ASN A 18 0.98 -11.57 -8.96
C ASN A 18 2.06 -12.39 -8.24
N ALA A 19 1.64 -13.34 -7.41
CA ALA A 19 2.56 -14.30 -6.81
C ALA A 19 3.17 -15.22 -7.88
N THR A 20 4.42 -15.59 -7.67
CA THR A 20 5.17 -16.59 -8.46
C THR A 20 5.78 -17.61 -7.51
N ALA A 21 6.39 -18.67 -8.04
CA ALA A 21 7.10 -19.66 -7.20
C ALA A 21 8.21 -19.03 -6.32
N ASN A 22 8.80 -17.92 -6.78
CA ASN A 22 9.96 -17.31 -6.13
C ASN A 22 9.63 -16.03 -5.35
N HIS A 23 8.48 -15.41 -5.62
CA HIS A 23 8.13 -14.10 -5.05
C HIS A 23 6.64 -14.00 -4.72
N PRO A 24 6.29 -13.37 -3.58
CA PRO A 24 4.90 -13.13 -3.23
C PRO A 24 4.24 -12.14 -4.19
N ALA A 25 2.90 -12.10 -4.16
CA ALA A 25 2.16 -11.02 -4.79
C ALA A 25 2.61 -9.67 -4.22
N GLY A 26 2.60 -8.63 -5.05
CA GLY A 26 3.05 -7.28 -4.68
C GLY A 26 4.57 -7.12 -4.58
N HIS A 27 5.38 -8.09 -5.01
CA HIS A 27 6.83 -7.96 -5.00
C HIS A 27 7.34 -6.81 -5.91
N ASN A 28 6.73 -6.65 -7.08
CA ASN A 28 7.02 -5.53 -7.99
C ASN A 28 5.78 -4.66 -8.22
N VAL A 29 6.02 -3.37 -8.44
CA VAL A 29 5.05 -2.44 -9.03
C VAL A 29 5.40 -2.21 -10.50
N PHE A 30 4.36 -2.06 -11.32
CA PHE A 30 4.48 -1.74 -12.73
C PHE A 30 3.75 -0.43 -13.01
N VAL A 31 4.39 0.44 -13.76
CA VAL A 31 3.72 1.57 -14.42
C VAL A 31 3.51 1.20 -15.87
N VAL A 32 2.29 1.36 -16.37
CA VAL A 32 1.86 0.92 -17.70
C VAL A 32 1.31 2.11 -18.47
N GLN A 33 1.68 2.20 -19.75
CA GLN A 33 1.13 3.14 -20.72
C GLN A 33 0.31 2.35 -21.76
N GLY A 34 -0.91 2.82 -22.01
CA GLY A 34 -1.93 2.13 -22.80
C GLY A 34 -2.71 1.09 -22.00
N ASP A 35 -3.66 0.43 -22.66
CA ASP A 35 -4.49 -0.62 -22.08
C ASP A 35 -3.63 -1.85 -21.68
N PRO A 36 -3.64 -2.30 -20.41
CA PRO A 36 -2.88 -3.48 -19.97
C PRO A 36 -3.27 -4.77 -20.68
N ALA A 37 -4.50 -4.88 -21.22
CA ALA A 37 -4.94 -6.04 -22.00
C ALA A 37 -4.39 -6.01 -23.44
N ASN A 38 -3.92 -4.86 -23.93
CA ASN A 38 -3.26 -4.76 -25.22
C ASN A 38 -1.80 -5.23 -25.10
N PRO A 39 -1.35 -6.24 -25.87
CA PRO A 39 0.04 -6.74 -25.78
C PRO A 39 1.09 -5.71 -26.20
N ALA A 40 0.70 -4.65 -26.92
CA ALA A 40 1.58 -3.56 -27.32
C ALA A 40 1.76 -2.46 -26.25
N HIS A 41 1.19 -2.62 -25.05
CA HIS A 41 1.39 -1.66 -23.97
C HIS A 41 2.89 -1.53 -23.62
N LEU A 42 3.29 -0.33 -23.20
CA LEU A 42 4.62 -0.12 -22.63
C LEU A 42 4.52 -0.22 -21.12
N ARG A 43 5.54 -0.80 -20.48
CA ARG A 43 5.61 -0.84 -19.02
C ARG A 43 7.04 -0.70 -18.52
N ALA A 44 7.16 -0.12 -17.33
CA ALA A 44 8.37 -0.17 -16.52
C ALA A 44 8.05 -0.82 -15.18
N MET A 45 9.04 -1.46 -14.56
CA MET A 45 8.87 -2.09 -13.24
C MET A 45 9.93 -1.62 -12.25
N MET A 46 9.58 -1.67 -10.97
CA MET A 46 10.55 -1.62 -9.89
C MET A 46 10.08 -2.47 -8.71
N PRO A 47 11.01 -2.95 -7.86
CA PRO A 47 10.65 -3.59 -6.61
C PRO A 47 9.80 -2.66 -5.75
N THR A 48 8.71 -3.18 -5.19
CA THR A 48 7.82 -2.40 -4.31
C THR A 48 8.58 -1.84 -3.12
N ALA A 49 9.54 -2.60 -2.58
CA ALA A 49 10.39 -2.14 -1.47
C ALA A 49 11.22 -0.89 -1.83
N VAL A 50 11.64 -0.75 -3.09
CA VAL A 50 12.35 0.45 -3.59
C VAL A 50 11.36 1.59 -3.79
N ALA A 51 10.21 1.33 -4.45
CA ALA A 51 9.15 2.31 -4.60
C ALA A 51 8.71 2.89 -3.25
N ALA A 52 8.66 2.05 -2.21
CA ALA A 52 8.29 2.37 -0.83
C ALA A 52 9.20 3.36 -0.11
N GLN A 53 10.40 3.56 -0.64
CA GLN A 53 11.34 4.56 -0.15
C GLN A 53 11.06 5.97 -0.70
N THR A 54 10.19 6.09 -1.70
CA THR A 54 9.81 7.39 -2.28
C THR A 54 9.21 8.27 -1.19
N PRO A 55 9.83 9.42 -0.89
CA PRO A 55 9.30 10.32 0.12
C PRO A 55 7.99 10.96 -0.35
N VAL A 56 7.02 11.04 0.54
CA VAL A 56 5.74 11.74 0.33
C VAL A 56 5.47 12.65 1.50
N GLU A 57 4.95 13.84 1.24
CA GLU A 57 4.48 14.73 2.30
C GLU A 57 3.42 14.00 3.11
N SER A 58 3.70 13.76 4.39
CA SER A 58 2.86 12.95 5.25
C SER A 58 2.34 13.79 6.40
N ARG A 59 1.02 13.69 6.64
CA ARG A 59 0.37 14.24 7.83
C ARG A 59 -0.47 13.15 8.47
N LEU A 60 -0.12 12.77 9.70
CA LEU A 60 -0.83 11.78 10.50
C LEU A 60 -1.02 12.32 11.91
N HIS A 61 -2.26 12.30 12.39
CA HIS A 61 -2.62 12.75 13.73
C HIS A 61 -3.47 11.68 14.41
N GLU A 62 -3.09 11.31 15.63
CA GLU A 62 -3.86 10.42 16.49
C GLU A 62 -3.89 10.99 17.91
N GLY A 63 -5.03 11.57 18.29
CA GLY A 63 -5.21 12.17 19.61
C GLY A 63 -4.08 13.14 19.98
N VAL A 64 -3.60 13.06 21.22
CA VAL A 64 -2.43 13.81 21.71
C VAL A 64 -1.12 13.01 21.59
N ASP A 65 -1.19 11.72 21.24
CA ASP A 65 -0.09 10.77 21.41
C ASP A 65 0.78 10.60 20.15
N LEU A 66 0.24 10.91 18.96
CA LEU A 66 1.00 10.84 17.71
C LEU A 66 0.67 12.01 16.79
N ARG A 67 1.70 12.77 16.44
CA ARG A 67 1.65 13.83 15.43
C ARG A 67 2.85 13.71 14.51
N VAL A 68 2.59 13.43 13.25
CA VAL A 68 3.59 13.35 12.18
C VAL A 68 3.20 14.38 11.14
N ASP A 69 4.00 15.42 11.00
CA ASP A 69 3.84 16.49 9.99
C ASP A 69 5.17 16.65 9.24
N GLU A 70 5.64 15.58 8.63
CA GLU A 70 6.94 15.55 7.95
C GLU A 70 6.90 14.69 6.68
N THR A 71 7.92 14.83 5.83
CA THR A 71 8.06 14.01 4.63
C THR A 71 8.67 12.66 5.01
N LEU A 72 7.92 11.58 4.78
CA LEU A 72 8.35 10.22 5.08
C LEU A 72 8.28 9.34 3.83
N PRO A 73 9.13 8.31 3.73
CA PRO A 73 8.86 7.19 2.84
C PRO A 73 7.44 6.67 3.06
N TRP A 74 6.66 6.44 2.00
CA TRP A 74 5.27 5.99 2.17
C TRP A 74 5.17 4.63 2.89
N ALA A 75 6.23 3.80 2.83
CA ALA A 75 6.36 2.60 3.66
C ALA A 75 6.16 2.89 5.15
N ARG A 76 6.76 3.99 5.63
CA ARG A 76 6.72 4.37 7.04
C ARG A 76 5.36 4.89 7.44
N THR A 77 4.69 5.64 6.56
CA THR A 77 3.32 6.10 6.79
C THR A 77 2.36 4.92 6.96
N LEU A 78 2.47 3.89 6.11
CA LEU A 78 1.68 2.66 6.24
C LEU A 78 2.02 1.85 7.49
N ASP A 79 3.31 1.75 7.84
CA ASP A 79 3.76 1.05 9.05
C ASP A 79 3.21 1.72 10.33
N LEU A 80 3.24 3.05 10.40
CA LEU A 80 2.61 3.81 11.48
C LEU A 80 1.10 3.54 11.54
N HIS A 81 0.42 3.55 10.40
CA HIS A 81 -0.99 3.22 10.33
C HIS A 81 -1.29 1.81 10.87
N ALA A 82 -0.51 0.82 10.42
CA ALA A 82 -0.69 -0.57 10.81
C ALA A 82 -0.34 -0.85 12.29
N ARG A 83 0.71 -0.23 12.83
CA ARG A 83 1.14 -0.47 14.22
C ARG A 83 0.31 0.29 15.23
N VAL A 84 -0.09 1.52 14.90
CA VAL A 84 -0.76 2.41 15.85
C VAL A 84 -2.28 2.29 15.73
N HIS A 85 -2.82 2.34 14.51
CA HIS A 85 -4.28 2.43 14.31
C HIS A 85 -4.97 1.07 14.16
N LEU A 86 -4.33 0.10 13.49
CA LEU A 86 -4.99 -1.19 13.23
C LEU A 86 -5.41 -1.92 14.53
N PRO A 87 -4.60 -1.97 15.60
CA PRO A 87 -5.04 -2.56 16.87
C PRO A 87 -6.22 -1.81 17.50
N LYS A 88 -6.23 -0.47 17.43
CA LYS A 88 -7.32 0.37 17.95
C LYS A 88 -8.62 0.09 17.21
N HIS A 89 -8.59 0.11 15.87
CA HIS A 89 -9.77 -0.23 15.06
C HIS A 89 -10.24 -1.66 15.28
N LEU A 90 -9.32 -2.61 15.44
CA LEU A 90 -9.68 -3.99 15.76
C LEU A 90 -10.33 -4.13 17.14
N ALA A 91 -9.86 -3.39 18.15
CA ALA A 91 -10.50 -3.34 19.47
C ALA A 91 -11.91 -2.74 19.39
N GLN A 92 -12.11 -1.67 18.61
CA GLN A 92 -13.42 -1.09 18.35
C GLN A 92 -14.37 -2.11 17.69
N LEU A 93 -13.93 -2.79 16.63
CA LEU A 93 -14.73 -3.82 15.97
C LEU A 93 -15.08 -4.99 16.91
N ARG A 94 -14.15 -5.39 17.77
CA ARG A 94 -14.38 -6.45 18.77
C ARG A 94 -15.41 -6.03 19.82
N ALA A 95 -15.38 -4.78 20.28
CA ALA A 95 -16.33 -4.24 21.24
C ALA A 95 -17.77 -4.15 20.67
N LEU A 96 -17.89 -3.93 19.35
CA LEU A 96 -19.17 -3.90 18.65
C LEU A 96 -19.73 -5.30 18.32
N ARG A 97 -18.95 -6.38 18.50
CA ARG A 97 -19.42 -7.73 18.20
C ARG A 97 -20.41 -8.20 19.29
N PRO A 98 -21.67 -8.55 18.95
CA PRO A 98 -22.61 -9.08 19.92
C PRO A 98 -22.05 -10.39 20.52
N GLN A 99 -22.05 -10.50 21.84
CA GLN A 99 -21.65 -11.72 22.52
C GLN A 99 -22.76 -12.77 22.35
N PHE A 100 -22.60 -13.69 21.39
CA PHE A 100 -23.44 -14.87 21.31
C PHE A 100 -23.21 -15.73 22.56
N HIS A 101 -24.17 -15.69 23.48
CA HIS A 101 -24.24 -16.61 24.60
C HIS A 101 -25.07 -17.81 24.14
N PRO A 102 -24.49 -19.00 23.92
CA PRO A 102 -25.31 -20.19 23.76
C PRO A 102 -25.98 -20.47 25.11
N HIS A 103 -27.29 -20.28 25.17
CA HIS A 103 -28.08 -20.71 26.31
C HIS A 103 -27.90 -22.23 26.46
N ARG A 104 -27.32 -22.62 27.59
CA ARG A 104 -27.17 -24.01 28.02
C ARG A 104 -28.56 -24.51 28.41
N GLY A 105 -29.11 -25.41 27.60
CA GLY A 105 -30.30 -26.21 27.87
C GLY A 105 -30.01 -27.65 27.51
#